data_AF-A0A9X6RT19-F1
#
_entry.id   AF-A0A9X6RT19-F1
#
_cell.length_a   1.000
_cell.length_b   1.000
_cell.length_c   1.000
_cell.angle_alpha   90.00
_cell.angle_beta   90.00
_cell.angle_gamma   90.00
#
_symmetry.space_group_name_H-M   'P 1'
#
loop_
_entity.id
_entity.type
_entity.pdbx_description
1 polymer ?
#
loop_
_entity_poly.entity_id
_entity_poly.type
_entity_poly.pdbx_seq_one_letter_code
_entity_poly.pdbx_strand_id
1 'polypeptide(L)'
;MDLDHILQYPKDYIVGENKRVLFPYNERIYKVQGTKIEPGIKVKEREYLFKEFQRKFSYFTILPECKKVATNNKNELFPLFAPKGLETLTLEVWSENIALEIEQALLESEIVLTKVGENSYVLNTDFPVLLKIVRYNIEKVLQNPYKMQYCQKYKTNLVDDVKKAVYATAGKRSDATLALIAMKNCDGREKIDPKQIIREGFARTNRISTFINLFIGQSVSRKTIVNSIFSLLEQKGFLKRSWNKINLPCTYVSLSIERISKFDFLPIFSKIKGKEILYKLYGNTEWQTIDYVILNINKHNAFLPQPSKRNDMGALFKQYVFETLMEIVQYAKEQNEQVYFIVDANLRKYWIKELQNKEINTDILPDIVPEVLKVPNLNIIRINTGFDVPSYGVIVRDDALDSIGLYADQKGMYYSTGEYSLNCSGTFHRYILEILPLGVKPVERDYIAKMIHYMCCNSSMISKKNVHLTYSMHMEKVIKSYITDIDAREFKEFDDELDVDVVKVEK
;
A
#
# COMPACT_ATOMS: atom_id res chain seq x y z
N MET A 1 25.64 -19.00 -0.66
CA MET A 1 25.55 -17.72 -1.39
C MET A 1 24.12 -17.26 -1.33
N ASP A 2 23.88 -16.00 -0.95
CA ASP A 2 22.52 -15.47 -0.83
C ASP A 2 22.06 -14.92 -2.18
N LEU A 3 21.06 -15.55 -2.79
CA LEU A 3 20.52 -15.15 -4.08
C LEU A 3 20.02 -13.70 -4.05
N ASP A 4 19.45 -13.26 -2.91
CA ASP A 4 18.97 -11.89 -2.71
C ASP A 4 20.10 -10.85 -2.87
N HIS A 5 21.32 -11.20 -2.44
CA HIS A 5 22.49 -10.33 -2.52
C HIS A 5 23.03 -10.24 -3.96
N ILE A 6 23.12 -11.38 -4.66
CA ILE A 6 23.59 -11.43 -6.06
C ILE A 6 22.68 -10.63 -7.00
N LEU A 7 21.37 -10.68 -6.77
CA LEU A 7 20.41 -9.95 -7.61
C LEU A 7 20.46 -8.43 -7.43
N GLN A 8 20.81 -7.97 -6.22
CA GLN A 8 20.94 -6.55 -5.91
C GLN A 8 22.29 -5.96 -6.33
N TYR A 9 23.36 -6.74 -6.20
CA TYR A 9 24.72 -6.31 -6.53
C TYR A 9 25.34 -7.22 -7.60
N PRO A 10 24.72 -7.37 -8.78
CA PRO A 10 25.20 -8.30 -9.79
C PRO A 10 26.62 -7.96 -10.27
N LYS A 11 27.04 -6.68 -10.15
CA LYS A 11 28.39 -6.21 -10.50
C LYS A 11 29.49 -6.88 -9.66
N ASP A 12 29.21 -7.16 -8.39
CA ASP A 12 30.18 -7.77 -7.46
C ASP A 12 30.52 -9.21 -7.82
N TYR A 13 29.69 -9.83 -8.66
CA TYR A 13 29.78 -11.23 -9.08
C TYR A 13 30.15 -11.40 -10.56
N ILE A 14 30.29 -10.31 -11.31
CA ILE A 14 30.69 -10.35 -12.73
C ILE A 14 32.21 -10.16 -12.82
N VAL A 15 32.91 -11.17 -13.33
CA VAL A 15 34.36 -11.11 -13.58
C VAL A 15 34.64 -11.24 -15.08
N GLY A 16 35.42 -10.32 -15.63
CA GLY A 16 35.94 -10.35 -17.01
C GLY A 16 35.62 -9.11 -17.83
N GLU A 17 36.58 -8.71 -18.66
CA GLU A 17 36.44 -7.61 -19.63
C GLU A 17 35.86 -8.18 -20.94
N ASN A 18 34.79 -7.60 -21.48
CA ASN A 18 34.22 -7.89 -22.82
C ASN A 18 33.28 -9.09 -22.98
N LYS A 19 32.31 -9.29 -22.08
CA LYS A 19 31.08 -10.03 -22.43
C LYS A 19 29.85 -9.15 -22.23
N ARG A 20 29.16 -8.80 -23.32
CA ARG A 20 27.80 -8.24 -23.25
C ARG A 20 26.84 -9.41 -23.08
N VAL A 21 26.35 -9.60 -21.86
CA VAL A 21 25.26 -10.52 -21.58
C VAL A 21 23.97 -9.71 -21.59
N LEU A 22 23.09 -10.00 -22.55
CA LEU A 22 21.73 -9.49 -22.57
C LEU A 22 20.92 -10.32 -21.56
N PHE A 23 20.78 -9.81 -20.34
CA PHE A 23 19.88 -10.40 -19.36
C PHE A 23 18.45 -9.96 -19.66
N PRO A 24 17.45 -10.86 -19.57
CA PRO A 24 16.06 -10.45 -19.44
C PRO A 24 15.95 -9.53 -18.23
N TYR A 25 15.84 -8.23 -18.48
CA TYR A 25 15.74 -7.24 -17.41
C TYR A 25 14.35 -7.34 -16.78
N ASN A 26 14.33 -7.60 -15.48
CA ASN A 26 13.13 -7.55 -14.65
C ASN A 26 13.42 -6.53 -13.54
N GLU A 27 12.62 -5.47 -13.48
CA GLU A 27 12.73 -4.41 -12.47
C GLU A 27 12.61 -4.91 -11.02
N ARG A 28 11.98 -6.07 -10.81
CA ARG A 28 11.93 -6.73 -9.49
C ARG A 28 13.23 -7.46 -9.14
N ILE A 29 13.96 -7.91 -10.14
CA ILE A 29 15.22 -8.64 -10.00
C ILE A 29 16.40 -7.66 -9.94
N TYR A 30 16.46 -6.71 -10.87
CA TYR A 30 17.59 -5.79 -11.06
C TYR A 30 17.15 -4.34 -10.91
N LYS A 31 17.61 -3.65 -9.87
CA LYS A 31 17.41 -2.20 -9.70
C LYS A 31 18.58 -1.45 -10.32
N VAL A 32 18.51 -1.13 -11.61
CA VAL A 32 19.56 -0.35 -12.28
C VAL A 32 19.11 1.11 -12.38
N GLN A 33 19.77 2.00 -11.64
CA GLN A 33 19.44 3.43 -11.65
C GLN A 33 19.85 4.10 -12.98
N GLY A 34 19.03 5.03 -13.47
CA GLY A 34 19.39 5.95 -14.56
C GLY A 34 19.21 5.42 -15.99
N THR A 35 18.73 4.19 -16.18
CA THR A 35 18.36 3.68 -17.51
C THR A 35 16.91 4.03 -17.84
N LYS A 36 16.70 4.68 -18.99
CA LYS A 36 15.36 4.78 -19.60
C LYS A 36 14.97 3.36 -20.00
N ILE A 37 14.01 2.78 -19.30
CA ILE A 37 13.52 1.43 -19.55
C ILE A 37 12.77 1.44 -20.89
N GLU A 38 13.27 0.68 -21.87
CA GLU A 38 12.50 0.35 -23.06
C GLU A 38 11.49 -0.75 -22.71
N PRO A 39 10.26 -0.72 -23.27
CA PRO A 39 9.26 -1.76 -23.04
C PRO A 39 9.84 -3.13 -23.41
N GLY A 40 9.84 -4.07 -22.45
CA GLY A 40 10.45 -5.38 -22.61
C GLY A 40 9.78 -6.27 -23.68
N ILE A 41 10.35 -7.46 -23.89
CA ILE A 41 9.88 -8.44 -24.88
C ILE A 41 8.39 -8.82 -24.72
N LYS A 42 7.68 -8.89 -25.84
CA LYS A 42 6.24 -9.20 -25.96
C LYS A 42 5.96 -10.67 -25.63
N VAL A 43 4.69 -11.00 -25.39
CA VAL A 43 4.23 -12.37 -25.10
C VAL A 43 4.71 -13.38 -26.16
N LYS A 44 4.58 -13.07 -27.45
CA LYS A 44 5.03 -13.95 -28.55
C LYS A 44 6.55 -14.20 -28.52
N GLU A 45 7.34 -13.18 -28.23
CA GLU A 45 8.79 -13.29 -28.13
C GLU A 45 9.19 -14.15 -26.92
N ARG A 46 8.45 -14.05 -25.81
CA ARG A 46 8.63 -14.92 -24.64
C ARG A 46 8.25 -16.36 -24.92
N GLU A 47 7.16 -16.62 -25.62
CA GLU A 47 6.78 -17.98 -26.03
C GLU A 47 7.88 -18.61 -26.89
N TYR A 48 8.46 -17.83 -27.81
CA TYR A 48 9.59 -18.29 -28.61
C TYR A 48 10.82 -18.60 -27.74
N LEU A 49 11.21 -17.68 -26.85
CA LEU A 49 12.33 -17.89 -25.92
C LEU A 49 12.10 -19.08 -24.99
N PHE A 50 10.87 -19.27 -24.52
CA PHE A 50 10.50 -20.40 -23.67
C PHE A 50 10.59 -21.72 -24.43
N LYS A 51 10.10 -21.77 -25.68
CA LYS A 51 10.27 -22.95 -26.55
C LYS A 51 11.74 -23.26 -26.84
N GLU A 52 12.55 -22.24 -27.09
CA GLU A 52 14.00 -22.39 -27.26
C GLU A 52 14.69 -22.88 -25.98
N PHE A 53 14.28 -22.36 -24.82
CA PHE A 53 14.75 -22.82 -23.52
C PHE A 53 14.37 -24.30 -23.31
N GLN A 54 13.13 -24.68 -23.55
CA GLN A 54 12.67 -26.08 -23.45
C GLN A 54 13.45 -27.01 -24.37
N ARG A 55 13.73 -26.56 -25.61
CA ARG A 55 14.53 -27.33 -26.56
C ARG A 55 15.96 -27.53 -26.08
N LYS A 56 16.59 -26.48 -25.54
CA LYS A 56 17.97 -26.51 -25.08
C LYS A 56 18.15 -27.20 -23.73
N PHE A 57 17.13 -27.15 -22.88
CA PHE A 57 17.15 -27.70 -21.53
C PHE A 57 15.98 -28.66 -21.32
N SER A 58 15.93 -29.69 -22.17
CA SER A 58 14.85 -30.69 -22.22
C SER A 58 14.70 -31.54 -20.95
N TYR A 59 15.68 -31.49 -20.06
CA TYR A 59 15.66 -32.20 -18.78
C TYR A 59 14.84 -31.48 -17.70
N PHE A 60 14.43 -30.22 -17.90
CA PHE A 60 13.51 -29.56 -16.98
C PHE A 60 12.07 -30.05 -17.19
N THR A 61 11.39 -30.40 -16.08
CA THR A 61 9.98 -30.75 -16.10
C THR A 61 9.13 -29.49 -16.01
N ILE A 62 8.19 -29.33 -16.94
CA ILE A 62 7.23 -28.24 -16.93
C ILE A 62 6.23 -28.49 -15.80
N LEU A 63 6.03 -27.50 -14.93
CA LEU A 63 4.98 -27.57 -13.92
C LEU A 63 3.60 -27.52 -14.58
N PRO A 64 2.61 -28.30 -14.12
CA PRO A 64 1.26 -28.24 -14.63
C PRO A 64 0.64 -26.84 -14.51
N GLU A 65 -0.28 -26.53 -15.43
CA GLU A 65 -0.99 -25.25 -15.41
C GLU A 65 -1.80 -25.07 -14.11
N CYS A 66 -1.81 -23.84 -13.61
CA CYS A 66 -2.61 -23.49 -12.45
C CYS A 66 -4.11 -23.51 -12.82
N LYS A 67 -4.93 -24.10 -11.96
CA LYS A 67 -6.38 -24.16 -12.13
C LYS A 67 -6.99 -22.83 -11.69
N LYS A 68 -7.90 -22.29 -12.50
CA LYS A 68 -8.66 -21.10 -12.13
C LYS A 68 -9.62 -21.42 -10.98
N VAL A 69 -9.57 -20.62 -9.93
CA VAL A 69 -10.45 -20.71 -8.78
C VAL A 69 -11.66 -19.81 -9.02
N ALA A 70 -12.86 -20.31 -8.74
CA ALA A 70 -14.08 -19.52 -8.85
C ALA A 70 -14.09 -18.41 -7.78
N THR A 71 -14.17 -17.14 -8.22
CA THR A 71 -14.20 -15.96 -7.35
C THR A 71 -15.55 -15.26 -7.45
N ASN A 72 -16.01 -14.69 -6.33
CA ASN A 72 -17.17 -13.80 -6.35
C ASN A 72 -16.72 -12.39 -6.73
N ASN A 73 -17.03 -11.98 -7.97
CA ASN A 73 -16.67 -10.67 -8.49
C ASN A 73 -17.74 -9.59 -8.20
N LYS A 74 -18.77 -9.89 -7.41
CA LYS A 74 -19.83 -8.93 -7.08
C LYS A 74 -19.28 -7.80 -6.21
N ASN A 75 -19.01 -6.66 -6.84
CA ASN A 75 -18.40 -5.47 -6.25
C ASN A 75 -19.45 -4.37 -5.96
N GLU A 76 -20.41 -4.66 -5.08
CA GLU A 76 -21.42 -3.68 -4.68
C GLU A 76 -20.78 -2.55 -3.87
N LEU A 77 -20.97 -1.32 -4.35
CA LEU A 77 -20.43 -0.12 -3.72
C LEU A 77 -21.37 0.41 -2.64
N PHE A 78 -22.64 0.62 -2.99
CA PHE A 78 -23.61 1.31 -2.14
C PHE A 78 -24.72 0.42 -1.53
N PRO A 79 -25.30 0.81 -0.38
CA PRO A 79 -24.88 1.92 0.47
C PRO A 79 -23.51 1.68 1.13
N LEU A 80 -22.76 2.75 1.39
CA LEU A 80 -21.50 2.70 2.13
C LEU A 80 -21.76 2.40 3.61
N PHE A 81 -20.89 1.64 4.26
CA PHE A 81 -20.84 1.58 5.71
C PHE A 81 -20.13 2.81 6.25
N ALA A 82 -20.85 3.62 7.02
CA ALA A 82 -20.30 4.78 7.66
C ALA A 82 -19.65 4.43 9.02
N PRO A 83 -18.62 5.18 9.46
CA PRO A 83 -18.05 5.02 10.79
C PRO A 83 -19.10 5.18 11.90
N LYS A 84 -19.05 4.30 12.90
CA LYS A 84 -20.04 4.28 13.99
C LYS A 84 -20.15 5.65 14.67
N GLY A 85 -21.38 6.17 14.78
CA GLY A 85 -21.68 7.45 15.44
C GLY A 85 -21.40 8.69 14.59
N LEU A 86 -21.04 8.56 13.31
CA LEU A 86 -20.82 9.70 12.43
C LEU A 86 -22.14 10.26 11.89
N GLU A 87 -22.64 11.34 12.47
CA GLU A 87 -23.89 11.98 12.00
C GLU A 87 -23.66 13.01 10.88
N THR A 88 -22.55 13.76 10.98
CA THR A 88 -22.22 14.83 10.04
C THR A 88 -20.79 14.74 9.56
N LEU A 89 -20.57 15.11 8.30
CA LEU A 89 -19.26 15.13 7.64
C LEU A 89 -19.11 16.44 6.89
N THR A 90 -17.95 17.09 7.03
CA THR A 90 -17.65 18.31 6.25
C THR A 90 -16.58 18.00 5.21
N LEU A 91 -16.89 18.33 3.94
CA LEU A 91 -15.94 18.35 2.83
C LEU A 91 -15.58 19.80 2.50
N GLU A 92 -14.35 20.16 2.81
CA GLU A 92 -13.73 21.43 2.46
C GLU A 92 -13.10 21.33 1.06
N VAL A 93 -13.59 22.12 0.12
CA VAL A 93 -13.02 22.25 -1.22
C VAL A 93 -12.08 23.43 -1.22
N TRP A 94 -10.79 23.14 -1.34
CA TRP A 94 -9.73 24.15 -1.38
C TRP A 94 -9.27 24.34 -2.82
N SER A 95 -9.88 25.31 -3.51
CA SER A 95 -9.63 25.61 -4.91
C SER A 95 -10.09 27.03 -5.23
N GLU A 96 -9.49 27.62 -6.27
CA GLU A 96 -10.02 28.83 -6.89
C GLU A 96 -11.25 28.53 -7.77
N ASN A 97 -11.28 27.38 -8.47
CA ASN A 97 -12.13 27.24 -9.67
C ASN A 97 -12.91 25.93 -9.82
N ILE A 98 -12.60 24.83 -9.09
CA ILE A 98 -13.22 23.51 -9.39
C ILE A 98 -14.41 23.12 -8.48
N ALA A 99 -14.95 24.07 -7.71
CA ALA A 99 -15.96 23.77 -6.69
C ALA A 99 -17.30 23.32 -7.29
N LEU A 100 -17.71 23.93 -8.41
CA LEU A 100 -18.97 23.57 -9.09
C LEU A 100 -18.86 22.19 -9.73
N GLU A 101 -17.71 21.87 -10.32
CA GLU A 101 -17.42 20.56 -10.92
C GLU A 101 -17.41 19.45 -9.87
N ILE A 102 -16.96 19.75 -8.65
CA ILE A 102 -17.01 18.81 -7.53
C ILE A 102 -18.45 18.53 -7.11
N GLU A 103 -19.27 19.57 -6.94
CA GLU A 103 -20.68 19.41 -6.58
C GLU A 103 -21.46 18.67 -7.67
N GLN A 104 -21.23 19.00 -8.94
CA GLN A 104 -21.82 18.30 -10.07
C GLN A 104 -21.38 16.83 -10.10
N ALA A 105 -20.07 16.55 -9.95
CA ALA A 105 -19.56 15.20 -9.90
C ALA A 105 -20.16 14.37 -8.75
N LEU A 106 -20.41 15.00 -7.59
CA LEU A 106 -21.07 14.39 -6.44
C LEU A 106 -22.54 14.08 -6.71
N LEU A 107 -23.30 15.03 -7.25
CA LEU A 107 -24.74 14.86 -7.53
C LEU A 107 -25.00 13.84 -8.62
N GLU A 108 -24.15 13.81 -9.64
CA GLU A 108 -24.25 12.81 -10.69
C GLU A 108 -23.72 11.44 -10.23
N SER A 109 -22.95 11.39 -9.14
CA SER A 109 -22.49 10.14 -8.54
C SER A 109 -23.55 9.55 -7.61
N GLU A 110 -23.52 8.23 -7.44
CA GLU A 110 -24.35 7.54 -6.46
C GLU A 110 -23.88 7.77 -5.00
N ILE A 111 -22.87 8.62 -4.76
CA ILE A 111 -22.36 8.96 -3.41
C ILE A 111 -23.42 9.73 -2.60
N VAL A 112 -24.20 10.58 -3.27
CA VAL A 112 -25.24 11.42 -2.65
C VAL A 112 -26.61 10.87 -3.02
N LEU A 113 -27.47 10.65 -2.04
CA LEU A 113 -28.87 10.25 -2.26
C LEU A 113 -29.75 11.43 -2.64
N THR A 114 -29.59 12.55 -1.93
CA THR A 114 -30.41 13.74 -2.14
C THR A 114 -29.74 15.00 -1.60
N LYS A 115 -30.13 16.15 -2.14
CA LYS A 115 -29.77 17.48 -1.65
C LYS A 115 -30.87 17.98 -0.71
N VAL A 116 -30.49 18.35 0.51
CA VAL A 116 -31.42 18.78 1.59
C VAL A 116 -31.33 20.27 1.91
N GLY A 117 -30.26 20.95 1.46
CA GLY A 117 -30.10 22.39 1.58
C GLY A 117 -29.09 22.91 0.57
N GLU A 118 -28.79 24.20 0.59
CA GLU A 118 -27.92 24.85 -0.41
C GLU A 118 -26.56 24.15 -0.56
N ASN A 119 -25.92 23.82 0.56
CA ASN A 119 -24.61 23.15 0.63
C ASN A 119 -24.65 21.87 1.49
N SER A 120 -25.82 21.23 1.58
CA SER A 120 -26.05 20.07 2.46
C SER A 120 -26.69 18.92 1.70
N TYR A 121 -26.12 17.72 1.87
CA TYR A 121 -26.40 16.52 1.09
C TYR A 121 -26.50 15.31 2.01
N VAL A 122 -27.34 14.33 1.67
CA VAL A 122 -27.40 13.05 2.38
C VAL A 122 -26.54 12.03 1.64
N LEU A 123 -25.57 11.42 2.32
CA LEU A 123 -24.74 10.36 1.73
C LEU A 123 -25.53 9.05 1.56
N ASN A 124 -25.15 8.28 0.56
CA ASN A 124 -25.65 6.94 0.30
C ASN A 124 -24.97 5.93 1.23
N THR A 125 -25.42 5.89 2.48
CA THR A 125 -24.84 5.14 3.59
C THR A 125 -25.86 4.23 4.28
N ASP A 126 -25.39 3.25 5.05
CA ASP A 126 -26.22 2.28 5.77
C ASP A 126 -27.06 2.91 6.89
N PHE A 127 -26.66 4.08 7.37
CA PHE A 127 -27.48 5.01 8.15
C PHE A 127 -27.28 6.45 7.62
N PRO A 128 -28.23 7.37 7.82
CA PRO A 128 -28.14 8.72 7.25
C PRO A 128 -26.93 9.50 7.78
N VAL A 129 -26.06 9.97 6.87
CA VAL A 129 -24.95 10.88 7.19
C VAL A 129 -25.12 12.17 6.39
N LEU A 130 -25.09 13.31 7.08
CA LEU A 130 -25.21 14.63 6.46
C LEU A 130 -23.83 15.12 6.00
N LEU A 131 -23.63 15.25 4.70
CA LEU A 131 -22.46 15.89 4.10
C LEU A 131 -22.71 17.39 3.93
N LYS A 132 -21.82 18.21 4.51
CA LYS A 132 -21.75 19.66 4.30
C LYS A 132 -20.55 19.99 3.42
N ILE A 133 -20.76 20.77 2.37
CA ILE A 133 -19.67 21.23 1.48
C ILE A 133 -19.38 22.69 1.80
N VAL A 134 -18.11 23.01 2.01
CA VAL A 134 -17.65 24.40 2.20
C VAL A 134 -16.48 24.66 1.26
N ARG A 135 -16.36 25.91 0.80
CA ARG A 135 -15.40 26.30 -0.24
C ARG A 135 -14.41 27.31 0.32
N TYR A 136 -13.12 27.10 0.07
CA TYR A 136 -12.04 27.98 0.52
C TYR A 136 -11.07 28.28 -0.62
N ASN A 137 -10.57 29.51 -0.67
CA ASN A 137 -9.48 29.89 -1.55
C ASN A 137 -8.16 29.30 -1.02
N ILE A 138 -7.38 28.68 -1.91
CA ILE A 138 -6.14 27.96 -1.58
C ILE A 138 -4.87 28.83 -1.68
N GLU A 139 -4.93 30.02 -2.29
CA GLU A 139 -3.76 30.86 -2.62
C GLU A 139 -2.85 31.10 -1.41
N LYS A 140 -3.41 31.51 -0.27
CA LYS A 140 -2.64 31.80 0.96
C LYS A 140 -1.86 30.58 1.47
N VAL A 141 -2.37 29.37 1.24
CA VAL A 141 -1.69 28.13 1.61
C VAL A 141 -0.55 27.81 0.65
N LEU A 142 -0.68 28.15 -0.64
CA LEU A 142 0.31 27.83 -1.68
C LEU A 142 1.44 28.87 -1.80
N GLN A 143 1.33 30.06 -1.19
CA GLN A 143 2.36 31.12 -1.33
C GLN A 143 3.77 30.73 -0.84
N ASN A 144 3.87 29.91 0.20
CA ASN A 144 5.16 29.56 0.83
C ASN A 144 5.77 28.24 0.30
N PRO A 145 5.00 27.17 0.00
CA PRO A 145 5.56 25.92 -0.50
C PRO A 145 6.22 25.99 -1.89
N TYR A 146 5.98 27.02 -2.70
CA TYR A 146 6.43 27.07 -4.12
C TYR A 146 7.73 27.88 -4.39
N LYS A 147 8.40 28.45 -3.38
CA LYS A 147 9.61 29.30 -3.56
C LYS A 147 10.97 28.54 -3.47
N MET A 148 11.03 27.26 -3.84
CA MET A 148 12.03 26.32 -3.29
C MET A 148 13.49 26.40 -3.82
N GLN A 149 14.42 26.75 -2.90
CA GLN A 149 15.85 26.40 -2.92
C GLN A 149 16.37 25.99 -1.50
N TYR A 150 15.70 25.22 -0.63
CA TYR A 150 16.19 25.08 0.78
C TYR A 150 16.04 23.71 1.48
N CYS A 151 16.84 23.51 2.55
CA CYS A 151 17.14 22.25 3.29
C CYS A 151 16.17 21.92 4.45
N GLN A 152 16.36 20.76 5.09
CA GLN A 152 15.55 20.21 6.20
C GLN A 152 15.20 21.23 7.31
N LYS A 153 16.11 22.18 7.60
CA LYS A 153 15.99 23.18 8.68
C LYS A 153 14.72 24.05 8.60
N TYR A 154 14.11 24.18 7.43
CA TYR A 154 12.93 25.05 7.22
C TYR A 154 11.60 24.30 7.19
N LYS A 155 11.56 22.96 7.23
CA LYS A 155 10.32 22.18 7.17
C LYS A 155 9.30 22.62 8.22
N THR A 156 9.71 22.67 9.49
CA THR A 156 8.80 22.99 10.61
C THR A 156 8.14 24.35 10.41
N ASN A 157 8.90 25.35 9.97
CA ASN A 157 8.39 26.69 9.70
C ASN A 157 7.35 26.67 8.57
N LEU A 158 7.61 25.91 7.50
CA LEU A 158 6.67 25.80 6.37
C LEU A 158 5.36 25.11 6.76
N VAL A 159 5.45 24.03 7.54
CA VAL A 159 4.26 23.34 8.07
C VAL A 159 3.47 24.27 9.00
N ASP A 160 4.15 25.04 9.83
CA ASP A 160 3.50 26.02 10.71
C ASP A 160 2.88 27.19 9.94
N ASP A 161 3.47 27.61 8.83
CA ASP A 161 2.89 28.64 7.95
C ASP A 161 1.63 28.13 7.25
N VAL A 162 1.64 26.89 6.74
CA VAL A 162 0.44 26.24 6.21
C VAL A 162 -0.65 26.18 7.28
N LYS A 163 -0.31 25.74 8.50
CA LYS A 163 -1.25 25.67 9.63
C LYS A 163 -1.84 27.04 9.96
N LYS A 164 -1.04 28.11 10.01
CA LYS A 164 -1.51 29.49 10.22
C LYS A 164 -2.44 29.93 9.10
N ALA A 165 -2.09 29.68 7.84
CA ALA A 165 -2.90 30.04 6.68
C ALA A 165 -4.25 29.30 6.68
N VAL A 166 -4.26 28.01 7.00
CA VAL A 166 -5.48 27.20 7.13
C VAL A 166 -6.36 27.73 8.25
N TYR A 167 -5.81 28.01 9.44
CA TYR A 167 -6.59 28.57 10.54
C TYR A 167 -7.13 29.97 10.25
N ALA A 168 -6.35 30.82 9.58
CA ALA A 168 -6.80 32.15 9.18
C ALA A 168 -7.93 32.10 8.13
N THR A 169 -8.00 31.05 7.32
CA THR A 169 -8.97 30.93 6.22
C THR A 169 -10.22 30.15 6.63
N ALA A 170 -10.06 29.04 7.32
CA ALA A 170 -11.14 28.08 7.62
C ALA A 170 -11.39 27.87 9.12
N GLY A 171 -10.63 28.53 9.99
CA GLY A 171 -10.77 28.39 11.44
C GLY A 171 -10.31 27.05 12.01
N LYS A 172 -10.38 26.93 13.34
CA LYS A 172 -10.14 25.69 14.07
C LYS A 172 -11.34 24.73 13.90
N ARG A 173 -11.06 23.43 13.94
CA ARG A 173 -12.07 22.37 13.89
C ARG A 173 -11.95 21.48 15.12
N SER A 174 -13.07 21.20 15.77
CA SER A 174 -13.19 20.18 16.81
C SER A 174 -13.14 18.78 16.20
N ASP A 175 -13.88 18.59 15.11
CA ASP A 175 -14.07 17.31 14.46
C ASP A 175 -13.19 17.18 13.22
N ALA A 176 -12.83 15.93 12.89
CA ALA A 176 -12.04 15.63 11.71
C ALA A 176 -12.85 15.93 10.45
N THR A 177 -12.29 16.76 9.57
CA THR A 177 -12.92 17.17 8.30
C THR A 177 -12.14 16.63 7.10
N LEU A 178 -12.79 16.57 5.93
CA LEU A 178 -12.17 16.17 4.67
C LEU A 178 -11.77 17.41 3.88
N ALA A 179 -10.59 17.40 3.29
CA ALA A 179 -10.09 18.50 2.47
C ALA A 179 -9.70 17.98 1.08
N LEU A 180 -10.41 18.46 0.07
CA LEU A 180 -10.08 18.22 -1.33
C LEU A 180 -9.32 19.43 -1.88
N ILE A 181 -8.03 19.25 -2.12
CA ILE A 181 -7.10 20.34 -2.45
C ILE A 181 -6.78 20.30 -3.93
N ALA A 182 -7.17 21.33 -4.67
CA ALA A 182 -6.85 21.48 -6.08
C ALA A 182 -5.62 22.37 -6.23
N MET A 183 -4.55 21.85 -6.83
CA MET A 183 -3.31 22.60 -7.00
C MET A 183 -2.61 22.28 -8.33
N LYS A 184 -1.87 23.24 -8.86
CA LYS A 184 -1.05 23.04 -10.05
C LYS A 184 0.11 22.09 -9.74
N ASN A 185 0.44 21.23 -10.68
CA ASN A 185 1.61 20.37 -10.53
C ASN A 185 2.89 21.21 -10.46
N CYS A 186 3.75 20.80 -9.54
CA CYS A 186 5.12 21.25 -9.41
C CYS A 186 5.96 20.83 -10.62
N ASP A 187 6.95 21.64 -11.00
CA ASP A 187 7.85 21.35 -12.12
C ASP A 187 8.92 20.30 -11.75
N GLY A 188 8.93 19.87 -10.49
CA GLY A 188 9.82 18.83 -9.99
C GLY A 188 11.20 19.36 -9.60
N ARG A 189 11.41 20.69 -9.49
CA ARG A 189 12.69 21.27 -9.01
C ARG A 189 12.77 21.40 -7.49
N GLU A 190 11.68 21.18 -6.78
CA GLU A 190 11.57 21.32 -5.33
C GLU A 190 12.44 20.29 -4.58
N LYS A 191 13.07 20.63 -3.45
CA LYS A 191 13.79 19.59 -2.67
C LYS A 191 12.83 18.67 -1.90
N ILE A 192 11.67 19.19 -1.50
CA ILE A 192 10.62 18.48 -0.75
C ILE A 192 9.34 18.57 -1.58
N ASP A 193 8.56 17.49 -1.65
CA ASP A 193 7.24 17.52 -2.30
C ASP A 193 6.29 18.49 -1.55
N PRO A 194 5.83 19.59 -2.16
CA PRO A 194 4.93 20.53 -1.50
C PRO A 194 3.64 19.90 -0.99
N LYS A 195 3.17 18.82 -1.62
CA LYS A 195 1.97 18.10 -1.16
C LYS A 195 2.16 17.47 0.21
N GLN A 196 3.37 17.02 0.54
CA GLN A 196 3.64 16.45 1.87
C GLN A 196 3.58 17.54 2.95
N ILE A 197 4.19 18.71 2.70
CA ILE A 197 4.13 19.86 3.61
C ILE A 197 2.70 20.34 3.82
N ILE A 198 1.94 20.48 2.73
CA ILE A 198 0.54 20.89 2.80
C ILE A 198 -0.28 19.84 3.56
N ARG A 199 -0.12 18.55 3.25
CA ARG A 199 -0.82 17.46 3.93
C ARG A 199 -0.54 17.44 5.44
N GLU A 200 0.72 17.58 5.84
CA GLU A 200 1.10 17.62 7.26
C GLU A 200 0.50 18.85 7.96
N GLY A 201 0.54 20.02 7.32
CA GLY A 201 -0.10 21.23 7.84
C GLY A 201 -1.61 21.08 8.01
N PHE A 202 -2.29 20.46 7.05
CA PHE A 202 -3.72 20.15 7.13
C PHE A 202 -4.03 19.14 8.24
N ALA A 203 -3.25 18.06 8.34
CA ALA A 203 -3.43 17.06 9.38
C ALA A 203 -3.34 17.66 10.80
N ARG A 204 -2.35 18.53 11.04
CA ARG A 204 -2.19 19.29 12.30
C ARG A 204 -3.32 20.28 12.60
N THR A 205 -4.25 20.46 11.66
CA THR A 205 -5.47 21.26 11.81
C THR A 205 -6.75 20.42 11.74
N ASN A 206 -6.64 19.11 11.95
CA ASN A 206 -7.75 18.15 11.95
C ASN A 206 -8.43 17.96 10.58
N ARG A 207 -7.64 18.01 9.49
CA ARG A 207 -8.10 17.86 8.10
C ARG A 207 -7.39 16.70 7.40
N ILE A 208 -8.16 15.71 6.98
CA ILE A 208 -7.72 14.60 6.12
C ILE A 208 -7.70 15.15 4.68
N SER A 209 -6.56 15.07 3.99
CA SER A 209 -6.40 15.74 2.69
C SER A 209 -6.05 14.81 1.53
N THR A 210 -6.67 15.07 0.38
CA THR A 210 -6.39 14.45 -0.92
C THR A 210 -6.25 15.54 -1.98
N PHE A 211 -5.39 15.30 -2.98
CA PHE A 211 -5.02 16.31 -3.97
C PHE A 211 -5.60 16.00 -5.35
N ILE A 212 -6.07 17.04 -6.03
CA ILE A 212 -6.39 17.03 -7.46
C ILE A 212 -5.34 17.88 -8.17
N ASN A 213 -4.66 17.27 -9.13
CA ASN A 213 -3.67 17.97 -9.96
C ASN A 213 -4.40 18.76 -11.04
N LEU A 214 -4.16 20.06 -11.07
CA LEU A 214 -4.63 20.95 -12.13
C LEU A 214 -3.52 21.08 -13.18
N PHE A 215 -3.84 20.71 -14.42
CA PHE A 215 -2.96 20.91 -15.57
C PHE A 215 -3.45 22.11 -16.38
N ILE A 216 -2.51 22.94 -16.85
CA ILE A 216 -2.84 24.14 -17.63
C ILE A 216 -3.58 23.72 -18.91
N GLY A 217 -4.76 24.29 -19.13
CA GLY A 217 -5.58 24.02 -20.32
C GLY A 217 -6.33 22.69 -20.32
N GLN A 218 -6.33 21.93 -19.21
CA GLN A 218 -7.07 20.66 -19.10
C GLN A 218 -8.11 20.73 -17.99
N SER A 219 -9.32 20.25 -18.29
CA SER A 219 -10.36 20.05 -17.27
C SER A 219 -10.07 18.81 -16.42
N VAL A 220 -10.51 18.83 -15.17
CA VAL A 220 -10.42 17.66 -14.29
C VAL A 220 -11.56 16.71 -14.65
N SER A 221 -11.23 15.44 -14.95
CA SER A 221 -12.26 14.45 -15.25
C SER A 221 -13.14 14.17 -14.02
N ARG A 222 -14.44 13.95 -14.25
CA ARG A 222 -15.39 13.52 -13.21
C ARG A 222 -14.89 12.27 -12.46
N LYS A 223 -14.31 11.31 -13.19
CA LYS A 223 -13.73 10.08 -12.60
C LYS A 223 -12.62 10.40 -11.60
N THR A 224 -11.77 11.39 -11.89
CA THR A 224 -10.71 11.83 -10.97
C THR A 224 -11.30 12.41 -9.70
N ILE A 225 -12.30 13.30 -9.82
CA ILE A 225 -12.97 13.92 -8.67
C ILE A 225 -13.60 12.85 -7.78
N VAL A 226 -14.41 11.97 -8.36
CA VAL A 226 -15.11 10.90 -7.65
C VAL A 226 -14.12 9.96 -6.95
N ASN A 227 -13.03 9.54 -7.61
CA ASN A 227 -11.99 8.72 -6.99
C ASN A 227 -11.31 9.45 -5.81
N SER A 228 -11.06 10.75 -5.92
CA SER A 228 -10.48 11.54 -4.83
C SER A 228 -11.41 11.64 -3.62
N ILE A 229 -12.72 11.74 -3.86
CA ILE A 229 -13.73 11.75 -2.79
C ILE A 229 -13.81 10.37 -2.13
N PHE A 230 -13.82 9.28 -2.90
CA PHE A 230 -13.76 7.93 -2.34
C PHE A 230 -12.51 7.71 -1.50
N SER A 231 -11.35 8.17 -1.96
CA SER A 231 -10.10 8.13 -1.19
C SER A 231 -10.23 8.86 0.16
N LEU A 232 -10.88 10.03 0.20
CA LEU A 232 -11.13 10.75 1.44
C LEU A 232 -12.11 10.01 2.37
N LEU A 233 -13.16 9.41 1.81
CA LEU A 233 -14.12 8.61 2.57
C LEU A 233 -13.45 7.36 3.16
N GLU A 234 -12.61 6.64 2.41
CA GLU A 234 -11.83 5.50 2.94
C GLU A 234 -10.92 5.93 4.10
N GLN A 235 -10.22 7.05 3.94
CA GLN A 235 -9.36 7.63 4.98
C GLN A 235 -10.14 8.09 6.22
N LYS A 236 -11.45 8.33 6.07
CA LYS A 236 -12.35 8.61 7.20
C LYS A 236 -12.92 7.33 7.83
N GLY A 237 -12.66 6.17 7.25
CA GLY A 237 -13.12 4.86 7.73
C GLY A 237 -14.42 4.37 7.09
N PHE A 238 -14.90 4.98 6.01
CA PHE A 238 -16.03 4.43 5.26
C PHE A 238 -15.60 3.17 4.52
N LEU A 239 -16.51 2.20 4.45
CA LEU A 239 -16.32 0.96 3.69
C LEU A 239 -17.46 0.81 2.69
N LYS A 240 -17.24 0.08 1.60
CA LYS A 240 -18.32 -0.21 0.66
C LYS A 240 -19.22 -1.35 1.14
N ARG A 241 -20.45 -1.43 0.60
CA ARG A 241 -21.43 -2.48 0.93
C ARG A 241 -20.86 -3.89 0.86
N SER A 242 -20.10 -4.15 -0.19
CA SER A 242 -19.54 -5.47 -0.44
C SER A 242 -18.51 -5.90 0.62
N TRP A 243 -18.08 -5.02 1.54
CA TRP A 243 -17.30 -5.41 2.72
C TRP A 243 -17.99 -6.50 3.57
N ASN A 244 -19.34 -6.52 3.63
CA ASN A 244 -20.10 -7.58 4.29
C ASN A 244 -19.84 -8.99 3.72
N LYS A 245 -19.25 -9.10 2.53
CA LYS A 245 -18.88 -10.40 1.93
C LYS A 245 -17.62 -10.99 2.55
N ILE A 246 -16.83 -10.19 3.27
CA ILE A 246 -15.79 -10.66 4.19
C ILE A 246 -16.52 -11.13 5.46
N ASN A 247 -17.30 -12.21 5.34
CA ASN A 247 -18.18 -12.69 6.40
C ASN A 247 -17.46 -13.76 7.23
N LEU A 248 -16.60 -13.32 8.14
CA LEU A 248 -15.71 -14.20 8.88
C LEU A 248 -15.69 -13.88 10.38
N PRO A 249 -16.11 -14.81 11.26
CA PRO A 249 -15.99 -14.69 12.70
C PRO A 249 -14.54 -14.96 13.13
N CYS A 250 -13.63 -14.08 12.70
CA CYS A 250 -12.21 -14.17 13.02
C CYS A 250 -11.57 -12.78 12.97
N THR A 251 -10.33 -12.71 13.43
CA THR A 251 -9.52 -11.48 13.40
C THR A 251 -8.43 -11.60 12.35
N TYR A 252 -8.37 -10.65 11.42
CA TYR A 252 -7.23 -10.51 10.51
C TYR A 252 -6.24 -9.54 11.10
N VAL A 253 -4.96 -9.89 11.00
CA VAL A 253 -3.87 -9.05 11.44
C VAL A 253 -2.88 -8.94 10.30
N SER A 254 -2.44 -7.73 9.94
CA SER A 254 -1.30 -7.56 9.04
C SER A 254 -0.17 -6.82 9.73
N LEU A 255 1.05 -7.13 9.30
CA LEU A 255 2.25 -6.39 9.66
C LEU A 255 2.88 -5.82 8.39
N SER A 256 3.09 -4.51 8.38
CA SER A 256 3.95 -3.82 7.40
C SER A 256 5.04 -3.05 8.11
N ILE A 257 6.09 -2.74 7.37
CA ILE A 257 7.20 -1.90 7.82
C ILE A 257 7.42 -0.82 6.78
N GLU A 258 7.04 0.40 7.13
CA GLU A 258 7.16 1.54 6.24
C GLU A 258 8.49 2.27 6.50
N ARG A 259 9.33 2.38 5.47
CA ARG A 259 10.55 3.21 5.54
C ARG A 259 10.14 4.68 5.54
N ILE A 260 10.54 5.42 6.57
CA ILE A 260 10.21 6.84 6.79
C ILE A 260 11.37 7.76 6.37
N SER A 261 12.62 7.36 6.65
CA SER A 261 13.84 8.10 6.28
C SER A 261 14.93 7.12 5.84
N LYS A 262 16.19 7.58 5.64
CA LYS A 262 17.31 6.67 5.29
C LYS A 262 17.44 5.53 6.33
N PHE A 263 17.31 5.87 7.61
CA PHE A 263 17.54 4.95 8.71
C PHE A 263 16.29 4.64 9.54
N ASP A 264 15.20 5.40 9.41
CA ASP A 264 14.01 5.21 10.24
C ASP A 264 12.96 4.35 9.52
N PHE A 265 12.52 3.31 10.21
CA PHE A 265 11.47 2.41 9.78
C PHE A 265 10.36 2.36 10.82
N LEU A 266 9.13 2.30 10.35
CA LEU A 266 7.92 2.26 11.17
C LEU A 266 7.19 0.94 10.96
N PRO A 267 7.33 -0.04 11.87
CA PRO A 267 6.43 -1.18 11.92
C PRO A 267 5.00 -0.72 12.26
N ILE A 268 4.04 -1.25 11.52
CA ILE A 268 2.62 -0.97 11.68
C ILE A 268 1.87 -2.29 11.68
N PHE A 269 1.15 -2.55 12.77
CA PHE A 269 0.13 -3.57 12.79
C PHE A 269 -1.21 -2.98 12.37
N SER A 270 -1.97 -3.74 11.59
CA SER A 270 -3.41 -3.52 11.43
C SER A 270 -4.19 -4.72 11.94
N LYS A 271 -5.41 -4.46 12.41
CA LYS A 271 -6.35 -5.46 12.91
C LYS A 271 -7.72 -5.20 12.28
N ILE A 272 -8.30 -6.21 11.65
CA ILE A 272 -9.65 -6.17 11.07
C ILE A 272 -10.53 -7.18 11.80
N LYS A 273 -11.65 -6.71 12.35
CA LYS A 273 -12.70 -7.54 12.94
C LYS A 273 -14.07 -7.02 12.49
N GLY A 274 -14.75 -7.78 11.64
CA GLY A 274 -16.00 -7.34 11.01
C GLY A 274 -15.81 -6.06 10.19
N LYS A 275 -16.49 -4.98 10.59
CA LYS A 275 -16.37 -3.64 9.95
C LYS A 275 -15.35 -2.73 10.64
N GLU A 276 -14.76 -3.17 11.75
CA GLU A 276 -13.79 -2.38 12.50
C GLU A 276 -12.37 -2.66 11.98
N ILE A 277 -11.63 -1.58 11.69
CA ILE A 277 -10.25 -1.63 11.22
C ILE A 277 -9.42 -0.69 12.09
N LEU A 278 -8.46 -1.26 12.80
CA LEU A 278 -7.62 -0.55 13.75
C LEU A 278 -6.15 -0.73 13.39
N TYR A 279 -5.33 0.24 13.80
CA TYR A 279 -3.89 0.26 13.56
C TYR A 279 -3.15 0.51 14.87
N LYS A 280 -2.00 -0.13 15.03
CA LYS A 280 -1.07 0.07 16.14
C LYS A 280 0.31 0.30 15.56
N LEU A 281 0.83 1.49 15.77
CA LEU A 281 2.20 1.87 15.37
C LEU A 281 3.20 1.34 16.40
N TYR A 282 4.42 1.04 15.97
CA TYR A 282 5.51 0.71 16.90
C TYR A 282 5.70 1.82 17.95
N GLY A 283 5.76 1.47 19.24
CA GLY A 283 5.87 2.44 20.33
C GLY A 283 4.55 3.02 20.83
N ASN A 284 3.42 2.78 20.15
CA ASN A 284 2.09 3.07 20.68
C ASN A 284 1.56 1.89 21.51
N THR A 285 0.82 2.19 22.57
CA THR A 285 0.13 1.18 23.40
C THR A 285 -1.26 0.83 22.84
N GLU A 286 -1.98 1.82 22.34
CA GLU A 286 -3.38 1.72 21.93
C GLU A 286 -3.57 1.42 20.44
N TRP A 287 -4.67 0.74 20.14
CA TRP A 287 -5.21 0.54 18.79
C TRP A 287 -6.11 1.71 18.39
N GLN A 288 -5.90 2.26 17.20
CA GLN A 288 -6.58 3.48 16.76
C GLN A 288 -7.14 3.35 15.35
N THR A 289 -8.21 4.09 15.05
CA THR A 289 -8.78 4.15 13.69
C THR A 289 -7.87 4.91 12.74
N ILE A 290 -8.01 4.65 11.43
CA ILE A 290 -7.15 5.26 10.40
C ILE A 290 -7.16 6.79 10.46
N ASP A 291 -8.32 7.41 10.65
CA ASP A 291 -8.47 8.87 10.71
C ASP A 291 -7.73 9.46 11.91
N TYR A 292 -7.82 8.81 13.07
CA TYR A 292 -7.07 9.25 14.25
C TYR A 292 -5.56 9.13 14.01
N VAL A 293 -5.10 8.01 13.45
CA VAL A 293 -3.68 7.77 13.19
C VAL A 293 -3.09 8.81 12.24
N ILE A 294 -3.71 9.04 11.07
CA ILE A 294 -3.17 9.98 10.07
C ILE A 294 -3.20 11.44 10.56
N LEU A 295 -4.15 11.81 11.41
CA LEU A 295 -4.25 13.17 11.96
C LEU A 295 -3.29 13.42 13.13
N ASN A 296 -2.80 12.38 13.79
CA ASN A 296 -1.88 12.47 14.93
C ASN A 296 -0.47 11.96 14.65
N ILE A 297 -0.19 11.47 13.43
CA ILE A 297 1.11 10.86 13.08
C ILE A 297 2.29 11.81 13.28
N ASN A 298 2.06 13.13 13.20
CA ASN A 298 3.11 14.12 13.44
C ASN A 298 3.61 14.17 14.90
N LYS A 299 2.87 13.59 15.84
CA LYS A 299 3.27 13.47 17.26
C LYS A 299 4.06 12.19 17.52
N HIS A 300 4.10 11.28 16.53
CA HIS A 300 4.80 10.02 16.64
C HIS A 300 6.30 10.22 16.46
N ASN A 301 7.09 9.62 17.36
CA ASN A 301 8.54 9.79 17.40
C ASN A 301 9.30 8.46 17.60
N ALA A 302 8.59 7.33 17.61
CA ALA A 302 9.18 6.01 17.82
C ALA A 302 9.44 5.33 16.47
N PHE A 303 10.70 5.20 16.11
CA PHE A 303 11.11 4.52 14.88
C PHE A 303 12.20 3.50 15.18
N LEU A 304 12.32 2.50 14.31
CA LEU A 304 13.37 1.50 14.39
C LEU A 304 14.41 1.72 13.28
N PRO A 305 15.70 1.68 13.60
CA PRO A 305 16.74 1.46 12.62
C PRO A 305 16.54 0.13 11.90
N GLN A 306 17.11 0.01 10.70
CA GLN A 306 17.20 -1.29 10.04
C GLN A 306 17.99 -2.28 10.94
N PRO A 307 17.47 -3.51 11.17
CA PRO A 307 18.20 -4.53 11.89
C PRO A 307 19.51 -4.88 11.18
N SER A 308 20.58 -5.04 11.95
CA SER A 308 21.89 -5.46 11.45
C SER A 308 22.62 -6.31 12.47
N LYS A 309 23.72 -6.95 12.08
CA LYS A 309 24.60 -7.66 13.03
C LYS A 309 25.25 -6.74 14.07
N ARG A 310 25.22 -5.42 13.84
CA ARG A 310 25.86 -4.39 14.66
C ARG A 310 24.87 -3.71 15.63
N ASN A 311 23.59 -4.09 15.63
CA ASN A 311 22.57 -3.50 16.51
C ASN A 311 21.55 -4.55 17.01
N ASP A 312 20.93 -4.25 18.15
CA ASP A 312 19.91 -5.12 18.76
C ASP A 312 18.48 -4.82 18.24
N MET A 313 18.36 -4.07 17.14
CA MET A 313 17.06 -3.62 16.63
C MET A 313 16.20 -4.78 16.12
N GLY A 314 16.83 -5.87 15.69
CA GLY A 314 16.13 -7.10 15.36
C GLY A 314 15.43 -7.73 16.59
N ALA A 315 16.04 -7.66 17.77
CA ALA A 315 15.45 -8.19 19.00
C ALA A 315 14.27 -7.33 19.47
N LEU A 316 14.43 -6.00 19.48
CA LEU A 316 13.34 -5.07 19.81
C LEU A 316 12.15 -5.21 18.86
N PHE A 317 12.41 -5.36 17.56
CA PHE A 317 11.37 -5.64 16.58
C PHE A 317 10.64 -6.96 16.88
N LYS A 318 11.37 -8.06 17.10
CA LYS A 318 10.77 -9.36 17.42
C LYS A 318 9.95 -9.31 18.72
N GLN A 319 10.41 -8.59 19.74
CA GLN A 319 9.67 -8.37 20.98
C GLN A 319 8.36 -7.63 20.74
N TYR A 320 8.38 -6.54 19.96
CA TYR A 320 7.16 -5.83 19.59
C TYR A 320 6.15 -6.70 18.84
N VAL A 321 6.63 -7.51 17.88
CA VAL A 321 5.80 -8.48 17.14
C VAL A 321 5.20 -9.52 18.09
N PHE A 322 6.01 -10.07 19.01
CA PHE A 322 5.57 -11.02 20.02
C PHE A 322 4.46 -10.44 20.90
N GLU A 323 4.72 -9.31 21.56
CA GLU A 323 3.78 -8.68 22.51
C GLU A 323 2.46 -8.35 21.84
N THR A 324 2.52 -7.76 20.64
CA THR A 324 1.32 -7.36 19.89
C THR A 324 0.52 -8.57 19.40
N LEU A 325 1.18 -9.62 18.87
CA LEU A 325 0.47 -10.82 18.44
C LEU A 325 -0.11 -11.61 19.61
N MET A 326 0.62 -11.73 20.73
CA MET A 326 0.13 -12.39 21.93
C MET A 326 -1.11 -11.71 22.51
N GLU A 327 -1.12 -10.37 22.56
CA GLU A 327 -2.29 -9.57 22.97
C GLU A 327 -3.54 -9.97 22.14
N ILE A 328 -3.40 -10.02 20.81
CA ILE A 328 -4.51 -10.33 19.90
C ILE A 328 -4.96 -11.79 20.03
N VAL A 329 -4.00 -12.72 20.02
CA VAL A 329 -4.26 -14.16 19.98
C VAL A 329 -4.88 -14.64 21.29
N GLN A 330 -4.44 -14.11 22.43
CA GLN A 330 -5.01 -14.43 23.74
C GLN A 330 -6.45 -13.90 23.86
N TYR A 331 -6.71 -12.67 23.43
CA TYR A 331 -8.07 -12.13 23.37
C TYR A 331 -8.98 -12.95 22.45
N ALA A 332 -8.49 -13.33 21.26
CA ALA A 332 -9.25 -14.15 20.33
C ALA A 332 -9.54 -15.55 20.89
N LYS A 333 -8.61 -16.12 21.66
CA LYS A 333 -8.79 -17.41 22.33
C LYS A 333 -9.93 -17.38 23.36
N GLU A 334 -10.05 -16.29 24.13
CA GLU A 334 -11.17 -16.10 25.07
C GLU A 334 -12.53 -16.02 24.37
N GLN A 335 -12.55 -15.55 23.13
CA GLN A 335 -13.75 -15.45 22.29
C GLN A 335 -13.97 -16.70 21.41
N ASN A 336 -13.11 -17.72 21.51
CA ASN A 336 -13.11 -18.90 20.64
C ASN A 336 -13.04 -18.53 19.14
N GLU A 337 -12.24 -17.52 18.81
CA GLU A 337 -12.04 -16.99 17.46
C GLU A 337 -10.66 -17.35 16.90
N GLN A 338 -10.61 -17.52 15.57
CA GLN A 338 -9.36 -17.70 14.83
C GLN A 338 -8.70 -16.34 14.54
N VAL A 339 -7.37 -16.34 14.44
CA VAL A 339 -6.55 -15.22 14.02
C VAL A 339 -5.80 -15.59 12.75
N TYR A 340 -5.91 -14.74 11.72
CA TYR A 340 -5.17 -14.89 10.48
C TYR A 340 -4.13 -13.79 10.36
N PHE A 341 -2.86 -14.15 10.55
CA PHE A 341 -1.74 -13.22 10.46
C PHE A 341 -1.19 -13.18 9.04
N ILE A 342 -1.39 -12.06 8.36
CA ILE A 342 -0.94 -11.78 7.01
C ILE A 342 0.43 -11.11 7.08
N VAL A 343 1.43 -11.74 6.46
CA VAL A 343 2.82 -11.26 6.47
C VAL A 343 3.39 -11.21 5.06
N ASP A 344 3.99 -10.07 4.70
CA ASP A 344 4.68 -9.93 3.42
C ASP A 344 6.07 -10.58 3.48
N ALA A 345 6.32 -11.50 2.57
CA ALA A 345 7.59 -12.16 2.37
C ALA A 345 8.75 -11.20 2.09
N ASN A 346 8.50 -9.97 1.67
CA ASN A 346 9.54 -8.94 1.52
C ASN A 346 10.25 -8.61 2.85
N LEU A 347 9.63 -8.90 4.00
CA LEU A 347 10.23 -8.73 5.32
C LEU A 347 11.42 -9.68 5.57
N ARG A 348 11.62 -10.70 4.72
CA ARG A 348 12.70 -11.70 4.83
C ARG A 348 14.13 -11.18 4.80
N LYS A 349 14.33 -10.00 4.20
CA LYS A 349 15.68 -9.47 3.94
C LYS A 349 16.40 -9.05 5.22
N TYR A 350 15.69 -8.30 6.08
CA TYR A 350 16.29 -7.69 7.27
C TYR A 350 15.50 -7.97 8.56
N TRP A 351 14.21 -8.31 8.46
CA TRP A 351 13.31 -8.29 9.60
C TRP A 351 12.93 -9.69 10.09
N ILE A 352 12.53 -10.59 9.17
CA ILE A 352 12.03 -11.94 9.50
C ILE A 352 12.59 -12.97 8.51
N LYS A 353 13.82 -13.42 8.72
CA LYS A 353 14.54 -14.33 7.80
C LYS A 353 13.80 -15.64 7.54
N GLU A 354 12.95 -16.03 8.48
CA GLU A 354 12.13 -17.24 8.46
C GLU A 354 11.04 -17.21 7.36
N LEU A 355 10.88 -16.08 6.65
CA LEU A 355 9.98 -15.94 5.49
C LEU A 355 10.63 -16.28 4.12
N GLN A 356 11.89 -16.74 4.11
CA GLN A 356 12.62 -17.14 2.88
C GLN A 356 12.04 -18.40 2.22
N ASN A 357 12.18 -18.50 0.88
CA ASN A 357 11.59 -19.60 0.08
C ASN A 357 12.31 -20.95 0.18
N LYS A 358 13.45 -21.05 0.87
CA LYS A 358 14.30 -22.25 0.81
C LYS A 358 13.59 -23.50 1.34
N GLU A 359 12.57 -23.32 2.18
CA GLU A 359 11.84 -24.39 2.86
C GLU A 359 10.32 -24.14 2.82
N ILE A 360 9.75 -23.72 1.68
CA ILE A 360 8.29 -23.58 1.61
C ILE A 360 7.63 -24.96 1.68
N ASN A 361 7.24 -25.33 2.89
CA ASN A 361 6.32 -26.41 3.18
C ASN A 361 5.01 -25.78 3.66
N THR A 362 3.92 -26.00 2.90
CA THR A 362 2.60 -25.44 3.22
C THR A 362 2.05 -25.92 4.57
N ASP A 363 2.58 -27.02 5.09
CA ASP A 363 2.13 -27.65 6.32
C ASP A 363 2.93 -27.18 7.54
N ILE A 364 4.02 -26.42 7.33
CA ILE A 364 4.89 -25.92 8.40
C ILE A 364 4.70 -24.40 8.52
N LEU A 365 4.49 -23.93 9.75
CA LEU A 365 4.45 -22.50 10.06
C LEU A 365 5.88 -21.94 10.15
N PRO A 366 6.15 -20.76 9.57
CA PRO A 366 7.45 -20.12 9.69
C PRO A 366 7.66 -19.69 11.14
N ASP A 367 8.88 -19.87 11.64
CA ASP A 367 9.25 -19.59 13.04
C ASP A 367 9.44 -18.08 13.29
N ILE A 368 8.41 -17.29 13.04
CA ILE A 368 8.43 -15.83 13.19
C ILE A 368 8.57 -15.48 14.68
N VAL A 369 7.71 -16.08 15.51
CA VAL A 369 7.74 -15.98 16.97
C VAL A 369 7.27 -17.31 17.59
N PRO A 370 8.18 -18.22 17.99
CA PRO A 370 7.86 -19.60 18.33
C PRO A 370 6.81 -19.76 19.45
N GLU A 371 6.81 -18.85 20.42
CA GLU A 371 5.89 -18.87 21.55
C GLU A 371 4.44 -18.61 21.12
N VAL A 372 4.22 -17.74 20.12
CA VAL A 372 2.89 -17.41 19.60
C VAL A 372 2.33 -18.58 18.80
N LEU A 373 3.20 -19.31 18.09
CA LEU A 373 2.82 -20.50 17.30
C LEU A 373 2.29 -21.66 18.17
N LYS A 374 2.59 -21.66 19.47
CA LYS A 374 2.05 -22.65 20.41
C LYS A 374 0.56 -22.42 20.70
N VAL A 375 0.01 -21.27 20.34
CA VAL A 375 -1.42 -20.99 20.54
C VAL A 375 -2.22 -21.49 19.33
N PRO A 376 -3.17 -22.41 19.52
CA PRO A 376 -3.77 -23.18 18.42
C PRO A 376 -4.72 -22.39 17.50
N ASN A 377 -5.08 -21.15 17.84
CA ASN A 377 -6.00 -20.32 17.06
C ASN A 377 -5.30 -19.33 16.11
N LEU A 378 -3.97 -19.40 15.97
CA LEU A 378 -3.21 -18.58 15.03
C LEU A 378 -2.93 -19.35 13.72
N ASN A 379 -3.26 -18.73 12.59
CA ASN A 379 -2.91 -19.19 11.26
C ASN A 379 -2.06 -18.12 10.55
N ILE A 380 -1.08 -18.52 9.75
CA ILE A 380 -0.21 -17.59 9.02
C ILE A 380 -0.57 -17.62 7.54
N ILE A 381 -0.70 -16.44 6.96
CA ILE A 381 -0.89 -16.21 5.54
C ILE A 381 0.32 -15.43 5.04
N ARG A 382 1.21 -16.12 4.34
CA ARG A 382 2.34 -15.45 3.68
C ARG A 382 1.87 -14.93 2.33
N ILE A 383 2.10 -13.65 2.07
CA ILE A 383 1.90 -13.06 0.74
C ILE A 383 3.26 -12.67 0.17
N ASN A 384 3.41 -12.71 -1.15
CA ASN A 384 4.68 -12.38 -1.78
C ASN A 384 4.45 -11.68 -3.12
N THR A 385 5.26 -10.65 -3.37
CA THR A 385 5.32 -9.90 -4.63
C THR A 385 6.76 -9.80 -5.16
N GLY A 386 7.70 -10.45 -4.47
CA GLY A 386 9.12 -10.41 -4.75
C GLY A 386 9.49 -10.99 -6.11
N PHE A 387 10.77 -10.96 -6.41
CA PHE A 387 11.35 -11.44 -7.67
C PHE A 387 11.20 -12.96 -7.88
N ASP A 388 11.03 -13.67 -6.78
CA ASP A 388 10.85 -15.11 -6.64
C ASP A 388 9.41 -15.55 -6.93
N VAL A 389 8.48 -14.61 -7.01
CA VAL A 389 7.14 -14.84 -7.56
C VAL A 389 7.22 -14.76 -9.08
N PRO A 390 6.64 -15.71 -9.83
CA PRO A 390 6.59 -15.63 -11.27
C PRO A 390 6.13 -14.24 -11.74
N SER A 391 6.89 -13.57 -12.60
CA SER A 391 6.49 -12.27 -13.16
C SER A 391 5.89 -12.47 -14.54
N TYR A 392 4.58 -12.26 -14.68
CA TYR A 392 3.96 -12.20 -16.01
C TYR A 392 4.13 -10.81 -16.62
N GLY A 393 4.37 -10.78 -17.93
CA GLY A 393 4.86 -9.61 -18.67
C GLY A 393 3.78 -8.67 -19.19
N VAL A 394 4.25 -7.85 -20.12
CA VAL A 394 3.43 -6.91 -20.89
C VAL A 394 2.64 -7.66 -21.97
N ILE A 395 1.32 -7.47 -21.98
CA ILE A 395 0.40 -8.04 -22.96
C ILE A 395 -0.13 -6.90 -23.83
N VAL A 396 -0.03 -7.04 -25.15
CA VAL A 396 -0.71 -6.15 -26.10
C VAL A 396 -2.01 -6.85 -26.50
N ARG A 397 -3.16 -6.21 -26.25
CA ARG A 397 -4.48 -6.68 -26.68
C ARG A 397 -5.16 -5.59 -27.49
N ASP A 398 -5.95 -6.00 -28.49
CA ASP A 398 -6.82 -5.08 -29.23
C ASP A 398 -8.06 -4.68 -28.41
N ASP A 399 -8.50 -5.54 -27.46
CA ASP A 399 -9.66 -5.28 -26.59
C ASP A 399 -9.34 -5.32 -25.08
N ALA A 400 -9.87 -4.32 -24.38
CA ALA A 400 -9.65 -4.04 -22.97
C ALA A 400 -10.65 -4.78 -22.06
N LEU A 401 -10.37 -6.05 -21.78
CA LEU A 401 -11.02 -6.74 -20.66
C LEU A 401 -10.03 -6.90 -19.51
N ASP A 402 -10.30 -6.20 -18.39
CA ASP A 402 -9.60 -6.35 -17.12
C ASP A 402 -9.68 -7.82 -16.66
N SER A 403 -8.61 -8.59 -16.87
CA SER A 403 -8.59 -10.00 -16.45
C SER A 403 -7.98 -10.12 -15.04
N ILE A 404 -8.85 -9.99 -14.04
CA ILE A 404 -8.53 -10.34 -12.65
C ILE A 404 -8.93 -11.79 -12.44
N GLY A 405 -8.08 -12.54 -11.75
CA GLY A 405 -8.33 -13.94 -11.46
C GLY A 405 -7.53 -14.45 -10.28
N LEU A 406 -8.00 -15.57 -9.73
CA LEU A 406 -7.30 -16.35 -8.74
C LEU A 406 -7.02 -17.72 -9.33
N TYR A 407 -5.79 -18.19 -9.19
CA TYR A 407 -5.35 -19.48 -9.70
C TYR A 407 -4.68 -20.27 -8.58
N ALA A 408 -4.85 -21.58 -8.57
CA ALA A 408 -4.24 -22.49 -7.63
C ALA A 408 -3.34 -23.49 -8.39
N ASP A 409 -2.14 -23.73 -7.89
CA ASP A 409 -1.29 -24.79 -8.39
C ASP A 409 -1.62 -26.15 -7.74
N GLN A 410 -0.91 -27.21 -8.14
CA GLN A 410 -1.11 -28.54 -7.58
C GLN A 410 -0.53 -28.72 -6.17
N LYS A 411 0.33 -27.80 -5.72
CA LYS A 411 0.98 -27.82 -4.40
C LYS A 411 0.18 -27.05 -3.35
N GLY A 412 -0.92 -26.41 -3.75
CA GLY A 412 -1.75 -25.60 -2.86
C GLY A 412 -1.23 -24.18 -2.65
N MET A 413 -0.43 -23.66 -3.58
CA MET A 413 -0.06 -22.25 -3.70
C MET A 413 -1.08 -21.51 -4.57
N TYR A 414 -1.40 -20.28 -4.21
CA TYR A 414 -2.37 -19.46 -4.92
C TYR A 414 -1.74 -18.22 -5.53
N TYR A 415 -2.25 -17.81 -6.68
CA TYR A 415 -1.77 -16.66 -7.44
C TYR A 415 -2.95 -15.77 -7.79
N SER A 416 -3.01 -14.60 -7.15
CA SER A 416 -3.95 -13.54 -7.50
C SER A 416 -3.34 -12.68 -8.59
N THR A 417 -4.01 -12.58 -9.74
CA THR A 417 -3.51 -11.86 -10.91
C THR A 417 -4.40 -10.67 -11.25
N GLY A 418 -3.80 -9.60 -11.75
CA GLY A 418 -4.52 -8.46 -12.33
C GLY A 418 -3.73 -7.78 -13.44
N GLU A 419 -4.43 -7.26 -14.43
CA GLU A 419 -3.87 -6.58 -15.59
C GLU A 419 -4.16 -5.08 -15.54
N TYR A 420 -3.18 -4.26 -15.93
CA TYR A 420 -3.25 -2.82 -15.79
C TYR A 420 -2.75 -2.12 -17.04
N SER A 421 -3.60 -1.26 -17.60
CA SER A 421 -3.22 -0.43 -18.75
C SER A 421 -2.06 0.50 -18.37
N LEU A 422 -1.02 0.48 -19.21
CA LEU A 422 0.13 1.36 -19.16
C LEU A 422 -0.16 2.58 -20.04
N ASN A 423 -0.25 3.77 -19.44
CA ASN A 423 -0.34 5.07 -20.14
C ASN A 423 -1.35 5.13 -21.30
N CYS A 424 -2.50 4.45 -21.18
CA CYS A 424 -3.55 4.40 -22.21
C CYS A 424 -3.08 3.85 -23.58
N SER A 425 -2.00 3.06 -23.61
CA SER A 425 -1.33 2.63 -24.85
C SER A 425 -1.79 1.26 -25.39
N GLY A 426 -2.97 0.77 -24.98
CA GLY A 426 -3.45 -0.60 -25.31
C GLY A 426 -2.56 -1.73 -24.74
N THR A 427 -1.58 -1.35 -23.92
CA THR A 427 -0.54 -2.21 -23.37
C THR A 427 -0.85 -2.46 -21.91
N PHE A 428 -0.93 -3.73 -21.50
CA PHE A 428 -1.27 -4.11 -20.13
C PHE A 428 -0.10 -4.76 -19.42
N HIS A 429 0.19 -4.32 -18.19
CA HIS A 429 1.11 -5.01 -17.30
C HIS A 429 0.34 -5.97 -16.40
N ARG A 430 0.78 -7.24 -16.33
CA ARG A 430 0.17 -8.22 -15.42
C ARG A 430 0.95 -8.28 -14.11
N TYR A 431 0.26 -8.04 -13.01
CA TYR A 431 0.81 -8.21 -11.66
C TYR A 431 0.30 -9.51 -11.06
N ILE A 432 1.16 -10.17 -10.29
CA ILE A 432 0.81 -11.35 -9.50
C ILE A 432 1.17 -11.09 -8.04
N LEU A 433 0.27 -11.52 -7.18
CA LEU A 433 0.47 -11.75 -5.76
C LEU A 433 0.41 -13.25 -5.49
N GLU A 434 1.50 -13.82 -4.98
CA GLU A 434 1.49 -15.17 -4.41
C GLU A 434 0.84 -15.12 -3.03
N ILE A 435 -0.05 -16.07 -2.75
CA ILE A 435 -0.78 -16.21 -1.49
C ILE A 435 -0.57 -17.65 -1.02
N LEU A 436 -0.04 -17.77 0.19
CA LEU A 436 0.33 -19.03 0.80
C LEU A 436 -0.25 -19.13 2.22
N PRO A 437 -1.44 -19.73 2.36
CA PRO A 437 -1.98 -20.07 3.68
C PRO A 437 -1.21 -21.26 4.26
N LEU A 438 -0.56 -21.06 5.40
CA LEU A 438 0.36 -22.02 6.04
C LEU A 438 -0.31 -22.70 7.24
N GLY A 439 -0.05 -24.00 7.41
CA GLY A 439 -0.54 -24.79 8.56
C GLY A 439 -2.05 -25.10 8.55
N VAL A 440 -2.74 -24.86 7.42
CA VAL A 440 -4.19 -25.03 7.27
C VAL A 440 -4.56 -26.17 6.33
N LYS A 441 -5.76 -26.74 6.48
CA LYS A 441 -6.24 -27.84 5.62
C LYS A 441 -6.56 -27.35 4.20
N PRO A 442 -6.48 -28.21 3.16
CA PRO A 442 -6.71 -27.80 1.76
C PRO A 442 -8.03 -27.05 1.52
N VAL A 443 -9.13 -27.49 2.14
CA VAL A 443 -10.44 -26.83 2.00
C VAL A 443 -10.44 -25.40 2.56
N GLU A 444 -9.74 -25.18 3.68
CA GLU A 444 -9.61 -23.88 4.33
C GLU A 444 -8.70 -22.95 3.53
N ARG A 445 -7.63 -23.47 2.93
CA ARG A 445 -6.71 -22.71 2.05
C ARG A 445 -7.45 -21.99 0.94
N ASP A 446 -8.37 -22.71 0.30
CA ASP A 446 -9.13 -22.25 -0.85
C ASP A 446 -10.03 -21.05 -0.48
N TYR A 447 -10.61 -21.10 0.72
CA TYR A 447 -11.41 -20.03 1.29
C TYR A 447 -10.55 -18.81 1.67
N ILE A 448 -9.42 -19.04 2.35
CA ILE A 448 -8.47 -17.99 2.74
C ILE A 448 -7.93 -17.27 1.51
N ALA A 449 -7.54 -18.00 0.46
CA ALA A 449 -7.02 -17.42 -0.77
C ALA A 449 -8.07 -16.56 -1.50
N LYS A 450 -9.33 -17.02 -1.58
CA LYS A 450 -10.45 -16.23 -2.13
C LYS A 450 -10.65 -14.94 -1.37
N MET A 451 -10.52 -14.98 -0.04
CA MET A 451 -10.67 -13.81 0.80
C MET A 451 -9.50 -12.83 0.65
N ILE A 452 -8.24 -13.28 0.65
CA ILE A 452 -7.10 -12.38 0.40
C ILE A 452 -7.21 -11.76 -1.00
N HIS A 453 -7.53 -12.56 -2.01
CA HIS A 453 -7.80 -12.07 -3.35
C HIS A 453 -8.90 -10.99 -3.36
N TYR A 454 -9.98 -11.22 -2.61
CA TYR A 454 -11.05 -10.23 -2.45
C TYR A 454 -10.57 -8.95 -1.78
N MET A 455 -9.79 -9.05 -0.70
CA MET A 455 -9.20 -7.91 0.01
C MET A 455 -8.30 -7.06 -0.89
N CYS A 456 -7.60 -7.67 -1.84
CA CYS A 456 -6.76 -6.93 -2.79
C CYS A 456 -7.58 -6.31 -3.93
N CYS A 457 -8.49 -7.09 -4.53
CA CYS A 457 -9.12 -6.71 -5.79
C CYS A 457 -10.41 -5.91 -5.61
N ASN A 458 -11.11 -6.13 -4.50
CA ASN A 458 -12.50 -5.77 -4.32
C ASN A 458 -12.79 -5.24 -2.91
N SER A 459 -11.83 -4.71 -2.15
CA SER A 459 -12.14 -4.03 -0.88
C SER A 459 -12.13 -2.51 -0.98
N SER A 460 -11.26 -1.93 -1.82
CA SER A 460 -11.22 -0.47 -1.99
C SER A 460 -12.41 0.07 -2.80
N MET A 461 -12.84 1.29 -2.48
CA MET A 461 -13.76 2.15 -3.21
C MET A 461 -13.11 2.80 -4.44
N ILE A 462 -11.78 2.85 -4.49
CA ILE A 462 -11.03 3.41 -5.62
C ILE A 462 -11.15 2.46 -6.81
N SER A 463 -11.47 3.01 -7.98
CA SER A 463 -11.67 2.22 -9.21
C SER A 463 -10.41 1.47 -9.70
N LYS A 464 -9.21 1.90 -9.30
CA LYS A 464 -7.96 1.22 -9.61
C LYS A 464 -7.76 0.05 -8.64
N LYS A 465 -8.18 -1.14 -9.06
CA LYS A 465 -8.04 -2.38 -8.28
C LYS A 465 -6.57 -2.63 -7.98
N ASN A 466 -6.15 -2.94 -6.76
CA ASN A 466 -4.74 -3.18 -6.46
C ASN A 466 -4.53 -4.65 -6.06
N VAL A 467 -4.22 -5.52 -7.02
CA VAL A 467 -4.06 -6.96 -6.77
C VAL A 467 -2.85 -7.31 -5.89
N HIS A 468 -1.95 -6.36 -5.63
CA HIS A 468 -0.67 -6.61 -4.97
C HIS A 468 -0.63 -6.21 -3.48
N LEU A 469 -1.70 -5.61 -2.94
CA LEU A 469 -1.81 -5.29 -1.51
C LEU A 469 -3.20 -5.59 -1.00
N THR A 470 -3.28 -6.15 0.21
CA THR A 470 -4.55 -6.19 0.94
C THR A 470 -5.00 -4.77 1.30
N TYR A 471 -6.28 -4.61 1.60
CA TYR A 471 -6.83 -3.31 2.02
C TYR A 471 -6.04 -2.67 3.18
N SER A 472 -5.69 -3.46 4.20
CA SER A 472 -4.91 -2.95 5.34
C SER A 472 -3.54 -2.40 4.93
N MET A 473 -2.81 -3.15 4.10
CA MET A 473 -1.51 -2.72 3.60
C MET A 473 -1.60 -1.51 2.68
N HIS A 474 -2.71 -1.35 1.96
CA HIS A 474 -2.96 -0.12 1.22
C HIS A 474 -3.09 1.08 2.17
N MET A 475 -3.86 0.94 3.25
CA MET A 475 -4.05 2.00 4.24
C MET A 475 -2.77 2.30 5.04
N GLU A 476 -1.93 1.31 5.31
CA GLU A 476 -0.60 1.50 5.93
C GLU A 476 0.29 2.42 5.06
N LYS A 477 0.24 2.30 3.73
CA LYS A 477 0.89 3.25 2.81
C LYS A 477 0.28 4.65 2.85
N VAL A 478 -1.03 4.75 3.13
CA VAL A 478 -1.67 6.05 3.33
C VAL A 478 -1.14 6.72 4.60
N ILE A 479 -0.96 5.98 5.70
CA ILE A 479 -0.34 6.50 6.93
C ILE A 479 1.03 7.10 6.62
N LYS A 480 1.88 6.36 5.90
CA LYS A 480 3.20 6.87 5.46
C LYS A 480 3.08 8.20 4.70
N SER A 481 2.07 8.36 3.84
CA SER A 481 1.92 9.57 3.02
C SER A 481 1.67 10.86 3.83
N TYR A 482 1.27 10.74 5.11
CA TYR A 482 1.10 11.84 6.05
C TYR A 482 2.37 12.16 6.84
N ILE A 483 3.44 11.37 6.68
CA ILE A 483 4.76 11.65 7.22
C ILE A 483 5.57 12.30 6.10
N THR A 484 5.98 13.57 6.30
CA THR A 484 6.82 14.26 5.32
C THR A 484 8.24 13.69 5.36
N ASP A 485 8.61 13.01 4.27
CA ASP A 485 9.92 12.42 4.01
C ASP A 485 10.84 13.48 3.41
N ILE A 486 11.91 13.83 4.13
CA ILE A 486 12.84 14.88 3.73
C ILE A 486 14.06 14.30 2.99
N ASP A 487 14.28 12.98 3.06
CA ASP A 487 15.49 12.34 2.53
C ASP A 487 15.29 11.78 1.11
N ALA A 488 14.04 11.69 0.63
CA ALA A 488 13.69 11.06 -0.64
C ALA A 488 14.38 11.64 -1.90
N ARG A 489 14.92 12.87 -1.86
CA ARG A 489 15.66 13.47 -3.00
C ARG A 489 17.17 13.56 -2.83
N GLU A 490 17.71 13.50 -1.61
CA GLU A 490 19.16 13.63 -1.45
C GLU A 490 19.92 12.35 -1.77
N PHE A 491 19.29 11.18 -1.84
CA PHE A 491 20.03 9.95 -2.11
C PHE A 491 19.27 8.99 -3.03
N LYS A 492 19.56 9.10 -4.33
CA LYS A 492 19.77 7.88 -5.14
C LYS A 492 20.73 6.99 -4.35
N GLU A 493 20.29 5.78 -4.00
CA GLU A 493 20.98 4.81 -3.13
C GLU A 493 22.51 4.85 -3.32
N PHE A 494 23.20 5.58 -2.45
CA PHE A 494 24.42 5.06 -1.89
C PHE A 494 23.94 4.14 -0.78
N ASP A 495 23.74 2.86 -1.13
CA ASP A 495 23.97 1.84 -0.13
C ASP A 495 25.39 2.11 0.35
N ASP A 496 25.52 2.53 1.59
CA ASP A 496 26.82 2.64 2.23
C ASP A 496 27.50 1.31 1.95
N GLU A 497 28.60 1.37 1.19
CA GLU A 497 29.56 0.31 1.06
C GLU A 497 29.73 -0.24 2.47
N LEU A 498 29.21 -1.45 2.70
CA LEU A 498 29.63 -2.18 3.88
C LEU A 498 31.14 -2.23 3.71
N ASP A 499 31.87 -1.50 4.57
CA ASP A 499 33.29 -1.68 4.80
C ASP A 499 33.49 -3.17 5.05
N VAL A 500 33.71 -3.90 3.96
CA VAL A 500 34.37 -5.19 3.99
C VAL A 500 35.79 -4.76 4.23
N ASP A 501 36.25 -4.89 5.48
CA ASP A 501 37.65 -4.84 5.80
C ASP A 501 38.35 -5.83 4.85
N VAL A 502 38.86 -5.32 3.74
CA VAL A 502 39.78 -6.03 2.87
C VAL A 502 41.07 -6.06 3.66
N VAL A 503 41.17 -7.05 4.55
CA VAL A 503 42.46 -7.51 5.05
C VAL A 503 43.20 -8.02 3.80
N LYS A 504 43.96 -7.12 3.17
CA LYS A 504 45.01 -7.51 2.24
C LYS A 504 46.01 -8.30 3.08
N VAL A 505 45.91 -9.62 3.00
CA VAL A 505 47.04 -10.47 3.32
C VAL A 505 48.04 -10.24 2.18
N GLU A 506 49.06 -9.42 2.45
CA GLU A 506 50.22 -9.34 1.57
C GLU A 506 50.93 -10.71 1.55
N LYS A 507 51.38 -11.09 0.36
CA LYS A 507 52.07 -12.34 0.07
C LYS A 507 53.51 -12.34 0.57
#